data_AF-A0A6N2YTW5-F1
#
_entry.id   AF-A0A6N2YTW5-F1
#
_cell.length_a   1.000
_cell.length_b   1.000
_cell.length_c   1.000
_cell.angle_alpha   90.00
_cell.angle_beta   90.00
_cell.angle_gamma   90.00
#
_symmetry.space_group_name_H-M   'P 1'
#
loop_
_entity.id
_entity.type
_entity.pdbx_description
1 polymer ?
#
loop_
_entity_poly.entity_id
_entity_poly.type
_entity_poly.pdbx_seq_one_letter_code
_entity_poly.pdbx_strand_id
1 'polypeptide(L)'
;MDKKHKQHLLVTLIFTLIVTATLFFMYDDFVFQTYGEVVYYDYILKGENNQLKVENIEAYLDRQSFHLGEGRIIFKDVNLTNGAVPTVKLSLYGENQQKFDYEFVVEEYHSDTLIYSIQSISKKYKEIDLDDVKSASLTIEANDQKLSEVDLKITPVEQLEGSNKEYRIENASISNSMMRLGTLKAASDDVIKEYPTVSLEYRYLKDKNGDKEDNDNYVVFKKITGKSKELVNGNDYGTYNLEDDSFKDKDLSVVIIFSNGKEKFAFAIDLKTREVGDYYG
;
A
#
# COMPACT_ATOMS: atom_id res chain seq x y z
N MET A 1 12.48 -43.78 -34.37
CA MET A 1 11.41 -42.85 -34.74
C MET A 1 11.46 -42.59 -36.23
N ASP A 2 10.38 -42.92 -36.94
CA ASP A 2 10.32 -42.88 -38.41
C ASP A 2 10.38 -41.43 -38.95
N LYS A 3 10.86 -41.23 -40.19
CA LYS A 3 11.15 -39.90 -40.80
C LYS A 3 9.93 -38.97 -40.74
N LYS A 4 8.74 -39.52 -40.95
CA LYS A 4 7.46 -38.81 -40.87
C LYS A 4 7.15 -38.29 -39.47
N HIS A 5 7.45 -39.06 -38.43
CA HIS A 5 7.24 -38.66 -37.04
C HIS A 5 8.23 -37.57 -36.59
N LYS A 6 9.47 -37.59 -37.09
CA LYS A 6 10.44 -36.51 -36.88
C LYS A 6 9.99 -35.20 -37.52
N GLN A 7 9.42 -35.25 -38.72
CA GLN A 7 8.89 -34.07 -39.41
C GLN A 7 7.67 -33.49 -38.67
N HIS A 8 6.74 -34.34 -38.23
CA HIS A 8 5.61 -33.86 -37.43
C HIS A 8 6.05 -33.24 -36.11
N LEU A 9 7.00 -33.84 -35.39
CA LEU A 9 7.54 -33.27 -34.15
C LEU A 9 8.18 -31.90 -34.39
N LEU A 10 8.98 -31.76 -35.45
CA LEU A 10 9.64 -30.50 -35.79
C LEU A 10 8.63 -29.40 -36.15
N VAL A 11 7.60 -29.75 -36.93
CA VAL A 11 6.51 -28.82 -37.27
C VAL A 11 5.75 -28.41 -36.02
N THR A 12 5.39 -29.35 -35.14
CA THR A 12 4.74 -29.03 -33.87
C THR A 12 5.60 -28.11 -33.01
N LEU A 13 6.91 -28.36 -32.90
CA LEU A 13 7.83 -27.52 -32.12
C LEU A 13 7.91 -26.09 -32.67
N ILE A 14 7.92 -25.93 -33.99
CA ILE A 14 7.90 -24.63 -34.66
C ILE A 14 6.57 -23.91 -34.37
N PHE A 15 5.44 -24.60 -34.48
CA PHE A 15 4.14 -24.01 -34.15
C PHE A 15 4.03 -23.63 -32.68
N THR A 16 4.52 -24.46 -31.75
CA THR A 16 4.59 -24.11 -30.34
C THR A 16 5.44 -22.86 -30.12
N LEU A 17 6.62 -22.76 -30.74
CA LEU A 17 7.46 -21.56 -30.63
C LEU A 17 6.78 -20.30 -31.17
N ILE A 18 6.06 -20.40 -32.29
CA ILE A 18 5.31 -19.27 -32.86
C ILE A 18 4.16 -18.86 -31.94
N VAL A 19 3.39 -19.82 -31.42
CA VAL A 19 2.28 -19.55 -30.48
C VAL A 19 2.81 -18.96 -29.17
N THR A 20 3.89 -19.50 -28.62
CA THR A 20 4.53 -18.95 -27.42
C THR A 20 5.05 -17.54 -27.67
N ALA A 21 5.77 -17.29 -28.78
CA ALA A 21 6.27 -15.97 -29.12
C ALA A 21 5.12 -14.97 -29.31
N THR A 22 4.06 -15.35 -30.02
CA THR A 22 2.88 -14.48 -30.19
C THR A 22 2.17 -14.21 -28.88
N LEU A 23 2.09 -15.16 -27.93
CA LEU A 23 1.59 -14.89 -26.58
C LEU A 23 2.45 -13.87 -25.82
N PHE A 24 3.78 -13.95 -25.94
CA PHE A 24 4.71 -12.98 -25.34
C PHE A 24 4.68 -11.59 -26.01
N PHE A 25 4.31 -11.49 -27.29
CA PHE A 25 4.30 -10.23 -28.05
C PHE A 25 2.90 -9.61 -28.26
N MET A 26 1.82 -10.38 -28.17
CA MET A 26 0.44 -9.87 -28.33
C MET A 26 -0.16 -9.34 -27.03
N TYR A 27 0.28 -9.87 -25.89
CA TYR A 27 -0.17 -9.36 -24.60
C TYR A 27 0.97 -8.54 -24.01
N ASP A 28 0.84 -7.22 -24.05
CA ASP A 28 1.70 -6.31 -23.28
C ASP A 28 1.67 -6.65 -21.78
N ASP A 29 0.65 -7.40 -21.33
CA ASP A 29 0.39 -7.81 -19.95
C ASP A 29 1.13 -9.09 -19.52
N PHE A 30 1.69 -9.90 -20.43
CA PHE A 30 2.45 -11.12 -20.06
C PHE A 30 3.93 -10.82 -19.82
N VAL A 31 4.20 -9.95 -18.85
CA VAL A 31 5.54 -9.84 -18.26
C VAL A 31 5.47 -10.49 -16.89
N PHE A 32 6.26 -11.56 -16.68
CA PHE A 32 6.54 -12.09 -15.36
C PHE A 32 7.43 -11.08 -14.62
N GLN A 33 6.83 -10.02 -14.12
CA GLN A 33 7.50 -9.09 -13.23
C GLN A 33 7.59 -9.78 -11.88
N THR A 34 8.79 -10.27 -11.51
CA THR A 34 9.07 -10.73 -10.15
C THR A 34 9.28 -9.51 -9.26
N TYR A 35 8.25 -8.70 -9.13
CA TYR A 35 8.20 -7.74 -8.05
C TYR A 35 8.14 -8.50 -6.73
N GLY A 36 8.63 -7.87 -5.66
CA GLY A 36 8.64 -8.45 -4.33
C GLY A 36 7.23 -8.83 -3.85
N GLU A 37 7.19 -9.49 -2.69
CA GLU A 37 5.95 -9.84 -2.02
C GLU A 37 5.12 -8.57 -1.78
N VAL A 38 3.93 -8.52 -2.38
CA VAL A 38 3.00 -7.42 -2.16
C VAL A 38 2.27 -7.71 -0.86
N VAL A 39 2.37 -6.78 0.09
CA VAL A 39 1.70 -6.89 1.38
C VAL A 39 0.30 -6.30 1.24
N TYR A 40 -0.68 -7.19 1.23
CA TYR A 40 -2.08 -6.84 1.04
C TYR A 40 -2.76 -6.71 2.39
N TYR A 41 -3.51 -5.62 2.61
CA TYR A 41 -4.24 -5.41 3.86
C TYR A 41 -5.74 -5.14 3.67
N ASP A 42 -6.54 -5.57 4.63
CA ASP A 42 -8.01 -5.50 4.59
C ASP A 42 -8.55 -4.30 5.38
N TYR A 43 -7.79 -3.86 6.38
CA TYR A 43 -8.17 -2.79 7.28
C TYR A 43 -7.02 -1.81 7.54
N ILE A 44 -7.37 -0.54 7.69
CA ILE A 44 -6.48 0.49 8.24
C ILE A 44 -7.03 0.98 9.57
N LEU A 45 -6.18 0.96 10.60
CA LEU A 45 -6.48 1.46 11.93
C LEU A 45 -5.84 2.85 12.09
N LYS A 46 -6.64 3.81 12.59
CA LYS A 46 -6.21 5.18 12.88
C LYS A 46 -6.93 5.73 14.10
N GLY A 47 -6.28 6.59 14.86
CA GLY A 47 -6.90 7.22 16.02
C GLY A 47 -6.11 8.41 16.49
N GLU A 48 -6.75 9.30 17.23
CA GLU A 48 -6.11 10.50 17.74
C GLU A 48 -6.77 10.92 19.06
N ASN A 49 -5.95 11.25 20.04
CA ASN A 49 -6.39 11.91 21.28
C ASN A 49 -5.53 13.17 21.51
N ASN A 50 -5.61 13.79 22.68
CA ASN A 50 -4.85 15.02 22.97
C ASN A 50 -3.33 14.82 23.06
N GLN A 51 -2.87 13.59 23.28
CA GLN A 51 -1.46 13.25 23.55
C GLN A 51 -0.79 12.52 22.39
N LEU A 52 -1.57 11.81 21.57
CA LEU A 52 -1.09 10.87 20.58
C LEU A 52 -1.93 10.93 19.30
N LYS A 53 -1.29 10.64 18.18
CA LYS A 53 -1.93 10.35 16.90
C LYS A 53 -1.34 9.04 16.35
N VAL A 54 -2.21 8.13 15.95
CA VAL A 54 -1.87 6.84 15.37
C VAL A 54 -2.38 6.83 13.93
N GLU A 55 -1.50 6.54 12.99
CA GLU A 55 -1.81 6.58 11.57
C GLU A 55 -1.38 5.29 10.88
N ASN A 56 -2.20 4.87 9.92
CA ASN A 56 -1.85 3.91 8.88
C ASN A 56 -1.42 2.53 9.37
N ILE A 57 -1.89 2.06 10.54
CA ILE A 57 -1.65 0.67 10.93
C ILE A 57 -2.46 -0.23 10.00
N GLU A 58 -1.77 -0.99 9.16
CA GLU A 58 -2.36 -1.97 8.25
C GLU A 58 -2.67 -3.26 9.02
N ALA A 59 -3.82 -3.88 8.77
CA ALA A 59 -4.19 -5.16 9.39
C ALA A 59 -4.86 -6.09 8.37
N TYR A 60 -4.48 -7.37 8.39
CA TYR A 60 -5.08 -8.39 7.55
C TYR A 60 -4.88 -9.82 8.04
N LEU A 61 -5.64 -10.73 7.46
CA LEU A 61 -5.58 -12.15 7.75
C LEU A 61 -5.16 -12.93 6.50
N ASP A 62 -4.10 -13.73 6.60
CA ASP A 62 -3.80 -14.78 5.61
C ASP A 62 -4.33 -16.14 6.07
N ARG A 63 -4.11 -17.20 5.27
CA ARG A 63 -4.63 -18.56 5.53
C ARG A 63 -4.51 -19.03 7.00
N GLN A 64 -3.51 -18.57 7.76
CA GLN A 64 -3.30 -19.00 9.15
C GLN A 64 -2.72 -17.94 10.10
N SER A 65 -2.44 -16.73 9.60
CA SER A 65 -1.71 -15.71 10.35
C SER A 65 -2.39 -14.36 10.24
N PHE A 66 -2.48 -13.69 11.39
CA PHE A 66 -2.86 -12.29 11.45
C PHE A 66 -1.59 -11.44 11.30
N HIS A 67 -1.68 -10.43 10.45
CA HIS A 67 -0.59 -9.53 10.13
C HIS A 67 -0.96 -8.11 10.51
N LEU A 68 -0.01 -7.42 11.12
CA LEU A 68 -0.02 -5.98 11.24
C LEU A 68 1.13 -5.43 10.42
N GLY A 69 0.82 -4.59 9.45
CA GLY A 69 1.83 -3.91 8.65
C GLY A 69 2.39 -2.68 9.35
N GLU A 70 3.18 -1.90 8.61
CA GLU A 70 3.83 -0.72 9.16
C GLU A 70 2.81 0.38 9.48
N GLY A 71 2.94 1.01 10.65
CA GLY A 71 2.13 2.14 11.08
C GLY A 71 2.96 3.21 11.75
N ARG A 72 2.37 4.37 12.05
CA ARG A 72 3.06 5.48 12.72
C ARG A 72 2.37 5.88 14.01
N ILE A 73 3.17 6.12 15.04
CA ILE A 73 2.75 6.70 16.31
C ILE A 73 3.42 8.07 16.42
N ILE A 74 2.61 9.10 16.57
CA ILE A 74 3.04 10.49 16.67
C ILE A 74 2.68 10.98 18.08
N PHE A 75 3.69 11.22 18.89
CA PHE A 75 3.56 11.83 20.20
C PHE A 75 3.40 13.34 20.04
N LYS A 76 2.38 13.92 20.69
CA LYS A 76 2.13 15.37 20.66
C LYS A 76 2.84 16.10 21.79
N ASP A 77 3.25 15.36 22.82
CA ASP A 77 3.96 15.87 23.98
C ASP A 77 5.25 15.05 24.20
N VAL A 78 6.40 15.75 24.14
CA VAL A 78 7.75 15.20 24.40
C VAL A 78 7.87 14.62 25.80
N ASN A 79 7.07 15.09 26.76
CA ASN A 79 7.14 14.70 28.16
C ASN A 79 6.14 13.61 28.53
N LEU A 80 5.42 13.01 27.58
CA LEU A 80 4.39 12.01 27.90
C LEU A 80 4.92 10.89 28.80
N THR A 81 6.16 10.44 28.54
CA THR A 81 6.83 9.39 29.31
C THR A 81 7.80 9.92 30.37
N ASN A 82 7.98 11.24 30.48
CA ASN A 82 9.00 11.89 31.29
C ASN A 82 10.42 11.32 31.07
N GLY A 83 10.75 10.96 29.82
CA GLY A 83 12.05 10.39 29.45
C GLY A 83 12.18 8.88 29.69
N ALA A 84 11.13 8.21 30.17
CA ALA A 84 11.09 6.76 30.22
C ALA A 84 10.85 6.17 28.81
N VAL A 85 11.40 4.99 28.57
CA VAL A 85 11.14 4.23 27.34
C VAL A 85 9.70 3.68 27.39
N PRO A 86 8.82 4.04 26.45
CA PRO A 86 7.45 3.55 26.47
C PRO A 86 7.32 2.15 25.89
N THR A 87 6.38 1.41 26.46
CA THR A 87 5.79 0.20 25.91
C THR A 87 4.48 0.57 25.21
N VAL A 88 4.32 0.11 23.98
CA VAL A 88 3.10 0.27 23.18
C VAL A 88 2.35 -1.05 23.18
N LYS A 89 1.05 -1.01 23.49
CA LYS A 89 0.13 -2.16 23.40
C LYS A 89 -0.98 -1.86 22.40
N LEU A 90 -1.11 -2.68 21.38
CA LEU A 90 -2.21 -2.66 20.42
C LEU A 90 -3.13 -3.83 20.68
N SER A 91 -4.39 -3.54 20.98
CA SER A 91 -5.37 -4.56 21.32
C SER A 91 -6.61 -4.46 20.41
N LEU A 92 -7.09 -5.61 19.94
CA LEU A 92 -8.33 -5.73 19.17
C LEU A 92 -9.38 -6.48 19.98
N TYR A 93 -10.61 -5.98 19.97
CA TYR A 93 -11.71 -6.51 20.78
C TYR A 93 -12.91 -6.87 19.89
N GLY A 94 -13.48 -8.04 20.16
CA GLY A 94 -14.84 -8.38 19.72
C GLY A 94 -15.87 -7.93 20.76
N GLU A 95 -17.13 -8.34 20.60
CA GLU A 95 -18.23 -7.87 21.48
C GLU A 95 -18.00 -8.09 22.98
N ASN A 96 -17.37 -9.22 23.39
CA ASN A 96 -17.18 -9.57 24.80
C ASN A 96 -15.82 -10.23 25.09
N GLN A 97 -14.85 -10.15 24.17
CA GLN A 97 -13.55 -10.77 24.35
C GLN A 97 -12.46 -10.01 23.61
N GLN A 98 -11.27 -9.96 24.21
CA GLN A 98 -10.07 -9.52 23.51
C GLN A 98 -9.69 -10.60 22.49
N LYS A 99 -9.57 -10.21 21.23
CA LYS A 99 -9.28 -11.09 20.09
C LYS A 99 -7.78 -11.12 19.77
N PHE A 100 -7.08 -10.02 20.05
CA PHE A 100 -5.67 -9.88 19.74
C PHE A 100 -4.98 -8.95 20.73
N ASP A 101 -3.69 -9.22 20.98
CA ASP A 101 -2.79 -8.30 21.65
C ASP A 101 -1.40 -8.33 21.02
N TYR A 102 -0.81 -7.15 20.90
CA TYR A 102 0.57 -6.99 20.52
C TYR A 102 1.23 -5.88 21.33
N GLU A 103 2.34 -6.25 21.94
CA GLU A 103 3.14 -5.37 22.78
C GLU A 103 4.54 -5.26 22.20
N PHE A 104 5.06 -4.03 22.14
CA PHE A 104 6.44 -3.77 21.76
C PHE A 104 6.99 -2.54 22.49
N VAL A 105 8.30 -2.52 22.67
CA VAL A 105 9.02 -1.41 23.32
C VAL A 105 9.55 -0.47 22.24
N VAL A 106 9.43 0.84 22.47
CA VAL A 106 9.98 1.86 21.58
C VAL A 106 11.42 2.16 22.01
N GLU A 107 12.36 1.27 21.68
CA GLU A 107 13.73 1.30 22.22
C GLU A 107 14.49 2.61 21.95
N GLU A 108 14.26 3.28 20.82
CA GLU A 108 14.88 4.55 20.43
C GLU A 108 14.00 5.76 20.78
N TYR A 109 13.28 5.72 21.91
CA TYR A 109 12.47 6.86 22.34
C TYR A 109 13.36 8.04 22.77
N HIS A 110 13.40 9.06 21.92
CA HIS A 110 14.21 10.26 22.10
C HIS A 110 13.32 11.51 22.13
N SER A 111 13.69 12.50 22.96
CA SER A 111 12.90 13.72 23.15
C SER A 111 12.86 14.64 21.92
N ASP A 112 13.77 14.44 20.96
CA ASP A 112 13.84 15.17 19.69
C ASP A 112 13.03 14.51 18.56
N THR A 113 12.59 13.26 18.77
CA THR A 113 11.82 12.49 17.79
C THR A 113 10.45 12.16 18.35
N LEU A 114 9.40 12.64 17.70
CA LEU A 114 8.02 12.42 18.12
C LEU A 114 7.28 11.40 17.24
N ILE A 115 7.95 10.87 16.21
CA ILE A 115 7.34 10.00 15.22
C ILE A 115 8.07 8.66 15.25
N TYR A 116 7.33 7.59 15.54
CA TYR A 116 7.85 6.24 15.68
C TYR A 116 7.10 5.29 14.76
N SER A 117 7.83 4.37 14.13
CA SER A 117 7.24 3.35 13.28
C SER A 117 6.91 2.10 14.07
N ILE A 118 5.72 1.56 13.82
CA ILE A 118 5.35 0.21 14.24
C ILE A 118 5.94 -0.74 13.20
N GLN A 119 6.77 -1.68 13.64
CA GLN A 119 7.34 -2.70 12.76
C GLN A 119 6.25 -3.70 12.37
N SER A 120 6.34 -4.22 11.14
CA SER A 120 5.42 -5.26 10.69
C SER A 120 5.60 -6.53 11.51
N ILE A 121 4.47 -7.15 11.85
CA ILE A 121 4.46 -8.44 12.55
C ILE A 121 3.48 -9.40 11.93
N SER A 122 3.84 -10.67 12.00
CA SER A 122 2.95 -11.78 11.69
C SER A 122 2.84 -12.68 12.91
N LYS A 123 1.62 -12.97 13.34
CA LYS A 123 1.34 -13.97 14.38
C LYS A 123 0.44 -15.05 13.79
N LYS A 124 0.85 -16.31 13.91
CA LYS A 124 -0.02 -17.45 13.60
C LYS A 124 -1.22 -17.41 14.55
N TYR A 125 -2.37 -17.03 14.02
CA TYR A 125 -3.56 -16.79 14.83
C TYR A 125 -4.79 -17.16 14.00
N LYS A 126 -5.25 -18.41 14.16
CA LYS A 126 -6.32 -19.00 13.35
C LYS A 126 -7.74 -18.61 13.81
N GLU A 127 -7.85 -17.88 14.91
CA GLU A 127 -9.12 -17.62 15.61
C GLU A 127 -9.58 -16.14 15.53
N ILE A 128 -8.80 -15.29 14.84
CA ILE A 128 -9.24 -13.92 14.57
C ILE A 128 -9.96 -13.94 13.23
N ASP A 129 -11.27 -13.75 13.30
CA ASP A 129 -12.04 -13.19 12.20
C ASP A 129 -12.01 -11.66 12.37
N LEU A 130 -11.55 -10.92 11.35
CA LEU A 130 -11.51 -9.46 11.42
C LEU A 130 -12.91 -8.84 11.37
N ASP A 131 -13.88 -9.54 10.80
CA ASP A 131 -15.28 -9.07 10.74
C ASP A 131 -15.95 -9.10 12.14
N ASP A 132 -15.41 -9.92 13.04
CA ASP A 132 -15.79 -10.00 14.45
C ASP A 132 -15.20 -8.88 15.31
N VAL A 133 -14.18 -8.16 14.81
CA VAL A 133 -13.53 -7.09 15.58
C VAL A 133 -14.43 -5.86 15.56
N LYS A 134 -14.84 -5.39 16.76
CA LYS A 134 -15.75 -4.26 16.93
C LYS A 134 -15.02 -2.99 17.36
N SER A 135 -13.92 -3.12 18.09
CA SER A 135 -13.10 -1.99 18.51
C SER A 135 -11.63 -2.36 18.58
N ALA A 136 -10.80 -1.33 18.51
CA ALA A 136 -9.36 -1.44 18.64
C ALA A 136 -8.86 -0.27 19.48
N SER A 137 -7.80 -0.48 20.26
CA SER A 137 -7.14 0.59 20.99
C SER A 137 -5.62 0.43 20.97
N LEU A 138 -4.93 1.56 21.11
CA LEU A 138 -3.49 1.61 21.33
C LEU A 138 -3.22 2.29 22.67
N THR A 139 -2.57 1.58 23.57
CA THR A 139 -2.19 2.04 24.90
C THR A 139 -0.69 2.29 24.96
N ILE A 140 -0.30 3.41 25.57
CA ILE A 140 1.09 3.71 25.92
C ILE A 140 1.25 3.52 27.42
N GLU A 141 2.24 2.71 27.80
CA GLU A 141 2.64 2.49 29.18
C GLU A 141 4.11 2.87 29.36
N ALA A 142 4.48 3.39 30.52
CA ALA A 142 5.88 3.48 30.93
C ALA A 142 5.96 3.31 32.45
N ASN A 143 7.04 2.68 32.94
CA ASN A 143 7.20 2.35 34.36
C ASN A 143 5.97 1.62 34.95
N ASP A 144 5.41 0.67 34.18
CA ASP A 144 4.21 -0.11 34.53
C ASP A 144 2.95 0.73 34.79
N GLN A 145 2.92 1.98 34.33
CA GLN A 145 1.77 2.87 34.41
C GLN A 145 1.24 3.19 33.02
N LYS A 146 -0.08 3.10 32.87
CA LYS A 146 -0.80 3.55 31.69
C LYS A 146 -0.79 5.07 31.61
N LEU A 147 -0.18 5.60 30.56
CA LEU A 147 -0.02 7.04 30.32
C LEU A 147 -1.07 7.59 29.37
N SER A 148 -1.48 6.80 28.38
CA SER A 148 -2.45 7.22 27.38
C SER A 148 -3.11 6.01 26.71
N GLU A 149 -4.31 6.21 26.21
CA GLU A 149 -5.03 5.25 25.36
C GLU A 149 -5.73 6.01 24.23
N VAL A 150 -5.65 5.45 23.04
CA VAL A 150 -6.28 5.96 21.83
C VAL A 150 -7.21 4.90 21.29
N ASP A 151 -8.49 5.24 21.16
CA ASP A 151 -9.43 4.43 20.39
C ASP A 151 -9.06 4.50 18.91
N LEU A 152 -8.89 3.34 18.30
CA LEU A 152 -8.55 3.21 16.88
C LEU A 152 -9.81 2.91 16.08
N LYS A 153 -10.12 3.79 15.13
CA LYS A 153 -11.10 3.55 14.09
C LYS A 153 -10.57 2.51 13.12
N ILE A 154 -11.25 1.37 13.08
CA ILE A 154 -11.03 0.30 12.10
C ILE A 154 -11.76 0.70 10.82
N THR A 155 -11.00 0.90 9.74
CA THR A 155 -11.54 1.31 8.44
C THR A 155 -11.30 0.19 7.44
N PRO A 156 -12.36 -0.50 6.96
CA PRO A 156 -12.23 -1.45 5.86
C PRO A 156 -11.75 -0.73 4.60
N VAL A 157 -10.90 -1.40 3.82
CA VAL A 157 -10.37 -0.85 2.58
C VAL A 157 -10.50 -1.81 1.42
N GLU A 158 -10.67 -1.25 0.23
CA GLU A 158 -10.60 -1.93 -1.05
C GLU A 158 -9.22 -1.67 -1.66
N GLN A 159 -8.55 -2.73 -2.08
CA GLN A 159 -7.21 -2.62 -2.64
C GLN A 159 -7.26 -2.16 -4.08
N LEU A 160 -6.29 -1.32 -4.42
CA LEU A 160 -6.11 -0.82 -5.77
C LEU A 160 -4.85 -1.43 -6.38
N GLU A 161 -4.98 -1.87 -7.62
CA GLU A 161 -3.86 -2.28 -8.44
C GLU A 161 -3.76 -1.40 -9.69
N GLY A 162 -2.53 -1.16 -10.13
CA GLY A 162 -2.26 -0.44 -11.34
C GLY A 162 -0.82 -0.66 -11.78
N SER A 163 -0.63 -1.06 -13.02
CA SER A 163 0.69 -1.29 -13.59
C SER A 163 0.71 -0.98 -15.08
N ASN A 164 1.91 -0.87 -15.59
CA ASN A 164 2.22 -0.99 -17.00
C ASN A 164 3.43 -1.92 -17.16
N LYS A 165 3.99 -1.96 -18.37
CA LYS A 165 5.13 -2.83 -18.70
C LYS A 165 6.37 -2.64 -17.82
N GLU A 166 6.61 -1.44 -17.29
CA GLU A 166 7.84 -1.10 -16.58
C GLU A 166 7.61 -0.72 -15.11
N TYR A 167 6.41 -0.28 -14.77
CA TYR A 167 6.07 0.36 -13.50
C TYR A 167 4.83 -0.25 -12.88
N ARG A 168 4.81 -0.30 -11.55
CA ARG A 168 3.66 -0.75 -10.76
C ARG A 168 3.41 0.20 -9.60
N ILE A 169 2.14 0.43 -9.28
CA ILE A 169 1.72 1.05 -8.03
C ILE A 169 1.36 -0.07 -7.05
N GLU A 170 2.07 -0.14 -5.92
CA GLU A 170 1.88 -1.16 -4.88
C GLU A 170 1.27 -0.58 -3.61
N ASN A 171 0.55 -1.40 -2.84
CA ASN A 171 0.00 -1.06 -1.53
C ASN A 171 -0.96 0.14 -1.54
N ALA A 172 -1.56 0.46 -2.69
CA ALA A 172 -2.64 1.43 -2.78
C ALA A 172 -3.96 0.81 -2.29
N SER A 173 -4.75 1.59 -1.56
CA SER A 173 -6.08 1.17 -1.14
C SER A 173 -6.98 2.36 -0.88
N ILE A 174 -8.29 2.13 -0.91
CA ILE A 174 -9.30 3.16 -0.66
C ILE A 174 -10.35 2.67 0.33
N SER A 175 -10.87 3.61 1.11
CA SER A 175 -12.16 3.52 1.77
C SER A 175 -13.06 4.61 1.19
N ASN A 176 -14.24 4.86 1.78
CA ASN A 176 -15.12 5.94 1.32
C ASN A 176 -14.37 7.25 1.17
N SER A 177 -13.77 7.81 2.22
CA SER A 177 -13.15 9.14 2.16
C SER A 177 -11.63 9.15 2.31
N MET A 178 -10.98 7.98 2.40
CA MET A 178 -9.53 7.89 2.59
C MET A 178 -8.89 7.04 1.51
N MET A 179 -7.73 7.45 1.02
CA MET A 179 -6.86 6.67 0.16
C MET A 179 -5.48 6.52 0.82
N ARG A 180 -4.95 5.29 0.85
CA ARG A 180 -3.53 5.04 1.03
C ARG A 180 -2.85 5.14 -0.33
N LEU A 181 -1.86 6.02 -0.40
CA LEU A 181 -1.15 6.32 -1.63
C LEU A 181 -0.17 5.18 -1.91
N GLY A 182 -0.35 4.49 -3.04
CA GLY A 182 0.52 3.37 -3.39
C GLY A 182 1.90 3.82 -3.83
N THR A 183 2.90 2.99 -3.57
CA THR A 183 4.30 3.26 -3.90
C THR A 183 4.60 2.89 -5.35
N LEU A 184 5.39 3.72 -6.02
CA LEU A 184 5.84 3.46 -7.39
C LEU A 184 7.04 2.51 -7.35
N LYS A 185 6.86 1.31 -7.93
CA LYS A 185 7.94 0.37 -8.19
C LYS A 185 8.34 0.40 -9.66
N ALA A 186 9.64 0.29 -9.90
CA ALA A 186 10.23 0.19 -11.22
C ALA A 186 11.13 -1.05 -11.30
N ALA A 187 11.09 -1.76 -12.43
CA ALA A 187 11.91 -2.96 -12.62
C ALA A 187 13.40 -2.65 -12.86
N SER A 188 13.73 -1.43 -13.31
CA SER A 188 15.10 -0.97 -13.55
C SER A 188 15.37 0.36 -12.85
N ASP A 189 16.58 0.49 -12.32
CA ASP A 189 17.09 1.73 -11.74
C ASP A 189 17.55 2.75 -12.80
N ASP A 190 17.51 2.42 -14.09
CA ASP A 190 18.01 3.32 -15.14
C ASP A 190 17.22 4.62 -15.22
N VAL A 191 15.90 4.56 -15.03
CA VAL A 191 15.04 5.76 -14.95
C VAL A 191 15.45 6.68 -13.80
N ILE A 192 15.93 6.12 -12.68
CA ILE A 192 16.38 6.89 -11.50
C ILE A 192 17.67 7.65 -11.83
N LYS A 193 18.56 7.05 -12.63
CA LYS A 193 19.82 7.67 -13.08
C LYS A 193 19.57 8.75 -14.12
N GLU A 194 18.69 8.49 -15.07
CA GLU A 194 18.37 9.41 -16.18
C GLU A 194 17.55 10.62 -15.70
N TYR A 195 16.61 10.38 -14.77
CA TYR A 195 15.72 11.40 -14.24
C TYR A 195 15.85 11.49 -12.72
N PRO A 196 16.64 12.44 -12.19
CA PRO A 196 16.88 12.58 -10.75
C PRO A 196 15.65 13.03 -9.94
N THR A 197 14.62 13.58 -10.59
CA THR A 197 13.39 14.05 -9.93
C THR A 197 12.18 13.32 -10.49
N VAL A 198 11.24 12.97 -9.62
CA VAL A 198 9.93 12.40 -9.99
C VAL A 198 8.81 13.13 -9.26
N SER A 199 7.68 13.26 -9.95
CA SER A 199 6.41 13.69 -9.37
C SER A 199 5.33 12.65 -9.61
N LEU A 200 4.51 12.40 -8.58
CA LEU A 200 3.32 11.57 -8.66
C LEU A 200 2.09 12.45 -8.39
N GLU A 201 1.17 12.49 -9.34
CA GLU A 201 -0.09 13.21 -9.24
C GLU A 201 -1.24 12.21 -9.17
N TYR A 202 -1.79 12.03 -7.98
CA TYR A 202 -2.97 11.21 -7.75
C TYR A 202 -4.19 12.02 -8.11
N ARG A 203 -5.02 11.44 -8.98
CA ARG A 203 -6.15 12.12 -9.57
C ARG A 203 -7.34 11.20 -9.76
N TYR A 204 -8.50 11.81 -9.89
CA TYR A 204 -9.71 11.14 -10.36
C TYR A 204 -10.41 11.94 -11.45
N LEU A 205 -11.16 11.25 -12.29
CA LEU A 205 -11.97 11.88 -13.34
C LEU A 205 -13.18 12.63 -12.71
N LYS A 206 -13.39 13.89 -13.09
CA LYS A 206 -14.49 14.75 -12.59
C LYS A 206 -15.86 14.16 -12.90
N ASP A 207 -16.03 13.65 -14.12
CA ASP A 207 -17.24 13.00 -14.62
C ASP A 207 -16.83 11.67 -15.24
N LYS A 208 -17.47 10.56 -14.86
CA LYS A 208 -17.20 9.22 -15.40
C LYS A 208 -17.31 9.12 -16.92
N ASN A 209 -18.11 10.00 -17.54
CA ASN A 209 -18.28 10.05 -18.99
C ASN A 209 -17.37 11.09 -19.66
N GLY A 210 -16.51 11.76 -18.89
CA GLY A 210 -15.52 12.71 -19.41
C GLY A 210 -14.50 12.01 -20.30
N ASP A 211 -13.93 12.78 -21.22
CA ASP A 211 -12.84 12.30 -22.06
C ASP A 211 -11.59 12.05 -21.20
N LYS A 212 -11.10 10.80 -21.19
CA LYS A 212 -9.92 10.38 -20.43
C LYS A 212 -8.61 10.87 -21.03
N GLU A 213 -8.62 11.31 -22.29
CA GLU A 213 -7.44 11.90 -22.94
C GLU A 213 -7.26 13.38 -22.56
N ASP A 214 -8.32 14.05 -22.10
CA ASP A 214 -8.28 15.44 -21.67
C ASP A 214 -7.91 15.55 -20.18
N ASN A 215 -6.69 16.03 -19.92
CA ASN A 215 -6.19 16.23 -18.56
C ASN A 215 -7.01 17.25 -17.75
N ASP A 216 -7.73 18.17 -18.40
CA ASP A 216 -8.57 19.14 -17.70
C ASP A 216 -9.82 18.49 -17.09
N ASN A 217 -10.15 17.26 -17.48
CA ASN A 217 -11.24 16.47 -16.88
C ASN A 217 -10.87 15.82 -15.55
N TYR A 218 -9.65 16.00 -15.06
CA TYR A 218 -9.21 15.39 -13.81
C TYR A 218 -9.14 16.38 -12.65
N VAL A 219 -9.40 15.87 -11.44
CA VAL A 219 -9.04 16.54 -10.18
C VAL A 219 -7.78 15.91 -9.65
N VAL A 220 -6.69 16.68 -9.57
CA VAL A 220 -5.48 16.27 -8.85
C VAL A 220 -5.70 16.59 -7.37
N PHE A 221 -5.93 15.56 -6.56
CA PHE A 221 -6.18 15.74 -5.12
C PHE A 221 -4.90 15.64 -4.30
N LYS A 222 -3.87 14.97 -4.81
CA LYS A 222 -2.57 14.87 -4.14
C LYS A 222 -1.42 14.86 -5.14
N LYS A 223 -0.41 15.67 -4.85
CA LYS A 223 0.87 15.69 -5.56
C LYS A 223 2.01 15.42 -4.59
N ILE A 224 2.92 14.55 -4.99
CA ILE A 224 4.17 14.26 -4.28
C ILE A 224 5.30 14.52 -5.27
N THR A 225 6.32 15.27 -4.88
CA THR A 225 7.49 15.54 -5.72
C THR A 225 8.75 15.40 -4.88
N GLY A 226 9.77 14.74 -5.43
CA GLY A 226 11.01 14.48 -4.71
C GLY A 226 12.07 13.87 -5.61
N LYS A 227 13.16 13.40 -4.99
CA LYS A 227 14.23 12.72 -5.72
C LYS A 227 13.76 11.33 -6.14
N SER A 228 14.04 10.93 -7.38
CA SER A 228 13.65 9.62 -7.89
C SER A 228 14.22 8.48 -7.05
N LYS A 229 15.45 8.62 -6.54
CA LYS A 229 16.09 7.64 -5.65
C LYS A 229 15.40 7.45 -4.29
N GLU A 230 14.54 8.38 -3.89
CA GLU A 230 13.82 8.35 -2.61
C GLU A 230 12.37 7.88 -2.83
N LEU A 231 11.75 8.29 -3.94
CA LEU A 231 10.36 7.94 -4.23
C LEU A 231 10.25 6.62 -4.98
N VAL A 232 10.99 6.41 -6.07
CA VAL A 232 10.94 5.14 -6.81
C VAL A 232 11.47 4.01 -5.93
N ASN A 233 10.73 2.90 -5.88
CA ASN A 233 10.99 1.77 -5.00
C ASN A 233 10.92 2.10 -3.49
N GLY A 234 10.42 3.28 -3.11
CA GLY A 234 10.18 3.66 -1.71
C GLY A 234 9.08 2.85 -1.02
N ASN A 235 8.92 3.05 0.29
CA ASN A 235 8.13 2.17 1.16
C ASN A 235 6.75 2.72 1.55
N ASP A 236 6.61 4.03 1.77
CA ASP A 236 5.33 4.66 2.16
C ASP A 236 5.23 6.09 1.65
N TYR A 237 4.09 6.42 1.05
CA TYR A 237 3.75 7.78 0.59
C TYR A 237 2.64 8.43 1.45
N GLY A 238 2.13 7.70 2.44
CA GLY A 238 1.12 8.15 3.39
C GLY A 238 -0.32 7.98 2.89
N THR A 239 -1.23 8.64 3.61
CA THR A 239 -2.66 8.64 3.31
C THR A 239 -3.16 10.04 2.96
N TYR A 240 -4.28 10.08 2.26
CA TYR A 240 -5.02 11.29 1.94
C TYR A 240 -6.50 11.10 2.29
N ASN A 241 -7.12 12.11 2.89
CA ASN A 241 -8.56 12.09 3.20
C ASN A 241 -9.26 13.19 2.39
N LEU A 242 -10.40 12.85 1.78
CA LEU A 242 -11.37 13.79 1.26
C LEU A 242 -12.21 14.32 2.44
N GLU A 243 -12.52 15.61 2.44
CA GLU A 243 -13.32 16.23 3.52
C GLU A 243 -14.81 15.87 3.38
N ASP A 244 -15.40 16.08 2.20
CA ASP A 244 -16.84 15.90 1.96
C ASP A 244 -17.14 15.11 0.66
N ASP A 245 -16.31 14.15 0.30
CA ASP A 245 -16.48 13.35 -0.92
C ASP A 245 -16.01 11.91 -0.72
N SER A 246 -16.33 11.03 -1.69
CA SER A 246 -15.92 9.64 -1.67
C SER A 246 -15.08 9.22 -2.86
N PHE A 247 -14.00 8.48 -2.59
CA PHE A 247 -13.23 7.76 -3.60
C PHE A 247 -13.98 6.58 -4.22
N LYS A 248 -15.03 6.08 -3.58
CA LYS A 248 -15.81 4.97 -4.12
C LYS A 248 -16.39 5.36 -5.47
N ASP A 249 -16.32 4.41 -6.37
CA ASP A 249 -16.75 4.52 -7.75
C ASP A 249 -16.05 5.62 -8.57
N LYS A 250 -14.99 6.27 -8.08
CA LYS A 250 -14.22 7.23 -8.88
C LYS A 250 -13.22 6.52 -9.79
N ASP A 251 -13.05 7.02 -11.01
CA ASP A 251 -12.00 6.57 -11.92
C ASP A 251 -10.66 7.16 -11.48
N LEU A 252 -9.89 6.38 -10.73
CA LEU A 252 -8.62 6.78 -10.13
C LEU A 252 -7.43 6.49 -11.05
N SER A 253 -6.46 7.40 -11.06
CA SER A 253 -5.18 7.19 -11.73
C SER A 253 -4.06 7.96 -11.03
N VAL A 254 -2.82 7.56 -11.33
CA VAL A 254 -1.62 8.29 -10.93
C VAL A 254 -0.89 8.72 -12.19
N VAL A 255 -0.57 10.00 -12.32
CA VAL A 255 0.37 10.48 -13.35
C VAL A 255 1.76 10.53 -12.76
N ILE A 256 2.69 9.82 -13.39
CA ILE A 256 4.09 9.78 -13.03
C ILE A 256 4.83 10.69 -14.00
N ILE A 257 5.61 11.64 -13.47
CA ILE A 257 6.36 12.62 -14.25
C ILE A 257 7.82 12.60 -13.78
N PHE A 258 8.67 11.98 -14.56
CA PHE A 258 10.12 12.00 -14.41
C PHE A 258 10.71 13.26 -15.06
N SER A 259 11.75 13.83 -14.44
CA SER A 259 12.39 15.05 -14.92
C SER A 259 13.88 15.08 -14.59
N ASN A 260 14.68 15.57 -15.55
CA ASN A 260 16.10 15.89 -15.40
C ASN A 260 16.39 17.40 -15.50
N GLY A 261 15.33 18.21 -15.48
CA GLY A 261 15.39 19.67 -15.62
C GLY A 261 15.39 20.17 -17.06
N LYS A 262 15.67 19.31 -18.04
CA LYS A 262 15.59 19.64 -19.48
C LYS A 262 14.45 18.91 -20.17
N GLU A 263 14.33 17.63 -19.89
CA GLU A 263 13.36 16.72 -20.48
C GLU A 263 12.42 16.18 -19.41
N LYS A 264 11.22 15.80 -19.86
CA LYS A 264 10.21 15.14 -19.04
C LYS A 264 9.76 13.87 -19.72
N PHE A 265 9.66 12.81 -18.93
CA PHE A 265 9.04 11.55 -19.31
C PHE A 265 7.82 11.35 -18.42
N ALA A 266 6.64 11.21 -19.01
CA ALA A 266 5.40 11.13 -18.25
C ALA A 266 4.45 10.07 -18.81
N PHE A 267 3.73 9.42 -17.91
CA PHE A 267 2.71 8.43 -18.22
C PHE A 267 1.69 8.36 -17.09
N ALA A 268 0.51 7.82 -17.37
CA ALA A 268 -0.52 7.56 -16.37
C ALA A 268 -0.63 6.05 -16.11
N ILE A 269 -0.93 5.69 -14.86
CA ILE A 269 -1.35 4.35 -14.45
C ILE A 269 -2.75 4.47 -13.89
N ASP A 270 -3.71 3.76 -14.49
CA ASP A 270 -5.05 3.61 -13.93
C ASP A 270 -5.00 2.71 -12.70
N LEU A 271 -5.76 3.10 -11.67
CA LEU A 271 -5.92 2.33 -10.46
C LEU A 271 -7.30 1.69 -10.45
N LYS A 272 -7.35 0.36 -10.40
CA LYS A 272 -8.59 -0.40 -10.39
C LYS A 272 -8.73 -1.13 -9.07
N THR A 273 -9.96 -1.19 -8.56
CA THR A 273 -10.26 -2.06 -7.43
C THR A 273 -10.02 -3.50 -7.86
N ARG A 274 -9.18 -4.20 -7.09
CA ARG A 274 -8.90 -5.59 -7.33
C ARG A 274 -10.14 -6.42 -6.99
N GLU A 275 -10.58 -7.28 -7.91
CA GLU A 275 -11.64 -8.24 -7.60
C GLU A 275 -11.12 -9.23 -6.55
N VAL A 276 -11.91 -9.46 -5.49
CA VAL A 276 -11.56 -10.39 -4.41
C VAL A 276 -11.66 -11.83 -4.94
N GLY A 277 -10.62 -12.24 -5.66
CA GLY A 277 -10.45 -13.56 -6.23
C GLY A 277 -8.96 -13.85 -6.25
N ASP A 278 -8.58 -15.00 -5.69
CA ASP A 278 -7.21 -15.54 -5.72
C ASP A 278 -6.22 -14.99 -4.67
N TYR A 279 -6.72 -14.76 -3.45
CA TYR A 279 -5.85 -14.59 -2.28
C TYR A 279 -5.00 -15.82 -1.93
N TYR A 280 -5.25 -16.96 -2.57
CA TYR A 280 -4.80 -18.25 -2.10
C TYR A 280 -4.42 -19.17 -3.27
N GLY A 281 -3.32 -18.85 -3.96
CA GLY A 281 -2.50 -19.83 -4.68
C GLY A 281 -1.56 -20.53 -3.72
#